data_AF-A0A1S2V5L2-F1
#
_entry.id   AF-A0A1S2V5L2-F1
#
_cell.length_a   1.000
_cell.length_b   1.000
_cell.length_c   1.000
_cell.angle_alpha   90.00
_cell.angle_beta   90.00
_cell.angle_gamma   90.00
#
_symmetry.space_group_name_H-M   'P 1'
#
loop_
_entity.id
_entity.type
_entity.pdbx_description
1 polymer ?
#
loop_
_entity_poly.entity_id
_entity_poly.type
_entity_poly.pdbx_seq_one_letter_code
_entity_poly.pdbx_strand_id
1 'polypeptide(L)'
;MPRFSHLIACASQVLFVSAGAHVMASSLVLPTTAQLAGHWELKQQDQVCALDLLEQANALAGDVACVEQWLGDKPLTWSPTPDGIWLMNAEGTGITHLNRQKEGEYKGRTPSGAEVVLQRTP
;
A
#
# COMPACT_ATOMS: atom_id res chain seq x y z
N MET A 1 -62.33 -2.65 57.00
CA MET A 1 -62.38 -2.92 55.55
C MET A 1 -62.13 -1.62 54.78
N PRO A 2 -60.94 -1.41 54.20
CA PRO A 2 -60.79 -0.50 53.07
C PRO A 2 -60.48 -1.29 51.80
N ARG A 3 -61.19 -0.91 50.73
CA ARG A 3 -61.19 -1.54 49.41
C ARG A 3 -59.95 -1.05 48.65
N PHE A 4 -58.98 -1.94 48.41
CA PHE A 4 -57.82 -1.63 47.56
C PHE A 4 -58.26 -1.61 46.10
N SER A 5 -58.15 -0.47 45.42
CA SER A 5 -58.26 -0.38 43.96
C SER A 5 -56.90 -0.70 43.34
N HIS A 6 -56.84 -1.73 42.50
CA HIS A 6 -55.65 -2.06 41.73
C HIS A 6 -55.61 -1.17 40.49
N LEU A 7 -54.70 -0.20 40.47
CA LEU A 7 -54.35 0.57 39.28
C LEU A 7 -53.44 -0.29 38.41
N ILE A 8 -53.92 -0.66 37.21
CA ILE A 8 -53.15 -1.39 36.21
C ILE A 8 -52.17 -0.40 35.57
N ALA A 9 -50.88 -0.52 35.90
CA ALA A 9 -49.82 0.24 35.27
C ALA A 9 -49.50 -0.38 33.89
N CYS A 10 -49.78 0.35 32.81
CA CYS A 10 -49.31 0.02 31.46
C CYS A 10 -47.78 0.16 31.42
N ALA A 11 -47.07 -0.97 31.36
CA ALA A 11 -45.63 -0.99 31.06
C ALA A 11 -45.44 -0.81 29.55
N SER A 12 -45.07 0.39 29.12
CA SER A 12 -44.65 0.68 27.75
C SER A 12 -43.26 0.07 27.51
N GLN A 13 -43.19 -0.96 26.67
CA GLN A 13 -41.93 -1.56 26.26
C GLN A 13 -41.23 -0.65 25.24
N VAL A 14 -40.10 -0.07 25.64
CA VAL A 14 -39.25 0.74 24.75
C VAL A 14 -38.44 -0.22 23.88
N LEU A 15 -38.78 -0.29 22.59
CA LEU A 15 -37.97 -1.00 21.59
C LEU A 15 -36.71 -0.18 21.32
N PHE A 16 -35.57 -0.64 21.82
CA PHE A 16 -34.26 -0.11 21.43
C PHE A 16 -33.95 -0.58 20.01
N VAL A 17 -34.08 0.32 19.03
CA VAL A 17 -33.56 0.09 17.68
C VAL A 17 -32.04 0.28 17.74
N SER A 18 -31.30 -0.81 17.66
CA SER A 18 -29.86 -0.76 17.41
C SER A 18 -29.64 -0.30 15.97
N ALA A 19 -29.33 0.99 15.80
CA ALA A 19 -28.84 1.52 14.54
C ALA A 19 -27.50 0.85 14.24
N GLY A 20 -27.49 -0.16 13.36
CA GLY A 20 -26.27 -0.78 12.87
C GLY A 20 -25.42 0.30 12.21
N ALA A 21 -24.24 0.58 12.77
CA ALA A 21 -23.28 1.46 12.11
C ALA A 21 -22.83 0.78 10.81
N HIS A 22 -23.28 1.31 9.68
CA HIS A 22 -22.75 0.94 8.36
C HIS A 22 -21.31 1.45 8.27
N VAL A 23 -20.35 0.62 8.67
CA VAL A 23 -18.95 0.87 8.32
C VAL A 23 -18.83 0.60 6.82
N MET A 24 -18.69 1.66 6.03
CA MET A 24 -18.41 1.53 4.60
C MET A 24 -16.97 1.02 4.44
N ALA A 25 -16.79 -0.09 3.72
CA ALA A 25 -15.48 -0.51 3.28
C ALA A 25 -14.96 0.50 2.25
N SER A 26 -13.89 1.22 2.58
CA SER A 26 -13.20 2.12 1.65
C SER A 26 -12.07 1.36 0.96
N SER A 27 -11.98 1.48 -0.37
CA SER A 27 -10.93 0.85 -1.19
C SER A 27 -9.88 1.88 -1.59
N LEU A 28 -8.62 1.45 -1.65
CA LEU A 28 -7.55 2.27 -2.22
C LEU A 28 -7.66 2.30 -3.75
N VAL A 29 -7.30 3.44 -4.33
CA VAL A 29 -7.19 3.61 -5.79
C VAL A 29 -5.91 2.93 -6.27
N LEU A 30 -6.03 2.13 -7.32
CA LEU A 30 -4.89 1.57 -8.06
C LEU A 30 -4.34 2.63 -9.02
N PRO A 31 -3.08 3.08 -8.86
CA PRO A 31 -2.46 4.01 -9.82
C PRO A 31 -2.23 3.35 -11.18
N THR A 32 -2.24 4.14 -12.25
CA THR A 32 -1.81 3.69 -13.57
C THR A 32 -0.29 3.69 -13.68
N THR A 33 0.26 2.94 -14.63
CA THR A 33 1.70 2.93 -14.90
C THR A 33 2.18 4.31 -15.38
N ALA A 34 1.40 5.01 -16.21
CA ALA A 34 1.73 6.37 -16.63
C ALA A 34 1.87 7.37 -15.46
N GLN A 35 1.09 7.21 -14.38
CA GLN A 35 1.19 8.09 -13.20
C GLN A 35 2.50 7.88 -12.42
N LEU A 36 3.02 6.66 -12.40
CA LEU A 36 4.23 6.32 -11.66
C LEU A 36 5.50 6.36 -12.52
N ALA A 37 5.37 6.23 -13.84
CA ALA A 37 6.49 6.27 -14.77
C ALA A 37 7.29 7.58 -14.66
N GLY A 38 8.61 7.48 -14.71
CA GLY A 38 9.52 8.62 -14.57
C GLY A 38 10.83 8.23 -13.90
N HIS A 39 11.54 9.25 -13.42
CA HIS A 39 12.84 9.14 -12.78
C HIS A 39 12.71 8.98 -11.26
N TRP A 40 13.49 8.05 -10.72
CA TRP A 40 13.47 7.65 -9.32
C TRP A 40 14.88 7.33 -8.84
N GLU A 41 15.01 7.21 -7.53
CA GLU A 41 16.20 6.72 -6.86
C GLU A 41 15.80 5.68 -5.83
N LEU A 42 16.49 4.53 -5.81
CA LEU A 42 16.43 3.60 -4.69
C LEU A 42 17.59 3.90 -3.74
N LYS A 43 17.26 4.10 -2.47
CA LYS A 43 18.21 4.45 -1.42
C LYS A 43 18.30 3.36 -0.38
N GLN A 44 19.52 3.04 0.02
CA GLN A 44 19.82 2.21 1.17
C GLN A 44 20.94 2.86 1.96
N GLN A 45 20.66 3.28 3.20
CA GLN A 45 21.62 4.02 4.04
C GLN A 45 22.16 5.26 3.27
N ASP A 46 23.47 5.35 3.08
CA ASP A 46 24.14 6.47 2.38
C ASP A 46 24.32 6.21 0.86
N GLN A 47 23.85 5.07 0.34
CA GLN A 47 23.98 4.70 -1.06
C GLN A 47 22.69 4.97 -1.84
N VAL A 48 22.87 5.36 -3.11
CA VAL A 48 21.78 5.72 -4.03
C VAL A 48 22.02 5.04 -5.37
N CYS A 49 21.02 4.33 -5.87
CA CYS A 49 20.97 3.82 -7.24
C CYS A 49 19.89 4.57 -8.01
N ALA A 50 20.22 5.17 -9.16
CA ALA A 50 19.22 5.76 -10.05
C ALA A 50 18.36 4.67 -10.69
N LEU A 51 17.05 4.88 -10.78
CA LEU A 51 16.11 3.97 -11.42
C LEU A 51 15.11 4.76 -12.27
N ASP A 52 14.71 4.17 -13.39
CA ASP A 52 13.62 4.67 -14.20
C ASP A 52 12.49 3.67 -14.24
N LEU A 53 11.29 4.11 -13.86
CA LEU A 53 10.07 3.36 -14.07
C LEU A 53 9.57 3.71 -15.48
N LEU A 54 9.77 2.82 -16.45
CA LEU A 54 9.32 3.03 -17.82
C LEU A 54 7.88 2.53 -17.97
N GLU A 55 7.01 3.34 -18.57
CA GLU A 55 5.63 2.93 -18.88
C GLU A 55 5.61 1.82 -19.93
N GLN A 56 6.51 1.88 -20.92
CA GLN A 56 6.57 0.88 -21.99
C GLN A 56 7.04 -0.46 -21.41
N ALA A 57 6.20 -1.48 -21.59
CA ALA A 57 6.41 -2.83 -21.08
C ALA A 57 6.63 -2.92 -19.56
N ASN A 58 6.30 -1.86 -18.80
CA ASN A 58 6.61 -1.73 -17.37
C ASN A 58 8.06 -2.07 -17.04
N ALA A 59 9.00 -1.64 -17.90
CA ALA A 59 10.41 -1.95 -17.75
C ALA A 59 11.08 -1.06 -16.67
N LEU A 60 12.12 -1.60 -16.05
CA LEU A 60 13.05 -0.86 -15.19
C LEU A 60 14.32 -0.52 -15.96
N ALA A 61 14.74 0.74 -15.90
CA ALA A 61 16.02 1.20 -16.42
C ALA A 61 16.80 1.97 -15.34
N GLY A 62 17.93 2.57 -15.73
CA GLY A 62 18.88 3.18 -14.79
C GLY A 62 19.92 2.17 -14.30
N ASP A 63 20.37 2.33 -13.05
CA ASP A 63 21.40 1.51 -12.42
C ASP A 63 20.81 0.27 -11.74
N VAL A 64 20.19 -0.58 -12.55
CA VAL A 64 19.61 -1.86 -12.09
C VAL A 64 20.65 -2.82 -11.50
N ALA A 65 21.93 -2.70 -11.91
CA ALA A 65 23.02 -3.50 -11.36
C ALA A 65 23.39 -3.07 -9.93
N CYS A 66 23.36 -1.77 -9.62
CA CYS A 66 23.48 -1.27 -8.25
C CYS A 66 22.35 -1.80 -7.36
N VAL A 67 21.10 -1.79 -7.86
CA VAL A 67 19.94 -2.27 -7.10
C VAL A 67 19.97 -3.79 -6.84
N GLU A 68 20.42 -4.57 -7.83
CA GLU A 68 20.56 -6.03 -7.72
C GLU A 68 21.42 -6.44 -6.52
N GLN A 69 22.48 -5.67 -6.21
CA GLN A 69 23.37 -5.93 -5.07
C GLN A 69 22.63 -5.92 -3.72
N TRP A 70 21.55 -5.16 -3.62
CA TRP A 70 20.76 -5.05 -2.39
C TRP A 70 19.57 -5.99 -2.36
N LEU A 71 18.92 -6.17 -3.51
CA LEU A 71 17.67 -6.92 -3.61
C LEU A 71 17.88 -8.43 -3.80
N GLY A 72 19.09 -8.87 -4.12
CA GLY A 72 19.46 -10.29 -4.26
C GLY A 72 19.03 -10.94 -5.58
N ASP A 73 18.26 -10.22 -6.40
CA ASP A 73 17.90 -10.58 -7.77
C ASP A 73 17.78 -9.29 -8.60
N LYS A 74 17.93 -9.39 -9.91
CA LYS A 74 17.91 -8.26 -10.82
C LYS A 74 16.48 -7.83 -11.15
N PRO A 75 16.03 -6.64 -10.71
CA PRO A 75 14.70 -6.18 -11.07
C PRO A 75 14.70 -5.68 -12.52
N LEU A 76 13.79 -6.18 -13.33
CA LEU A 76 13.65 -5.84 -14.76
C LEU A 76 12.29 -5.22 -15.09
N THR A 77 11.26 -5.58 -14.32
CA THR A 77 9.92 -5.03 -14.51
C THR A 77 9.34 -4.53 -13.20
N TRP A 78 8.33 -3.69 -13.29
CA TRP A 78 7.63 -3.16 -12.13
C TRP A 78 6.10 -3.22 -12.32
N SER A 79 5.35 -3.09 -11.23
CA SER A 79 3.88 -3.05 -11.31
C SER A 79 3.28 -2.22 -10.17
N PRO A 80 2.33 -1.31 -10.43
CA PRO A 80 1.61 -0.61 -9.38
C PRO A 80 0.70 -1.56 -8.58
N THR A 81 0.60 -1.30 -7.28
CA THR A 81 -0.47 -1.84 -6.42
C THR A 81 -1.23 -0.67 -5.78
N PRO A 82 -2.44 -0.88 -5.23
CA PRO A 82 -3.20 0.19 -4.58
C PRO A 82 -2.45 0.88 -3.43
N ASP A 83 -1.51 0.16 -2.83
CA ASP A 83 -0.72 0.52 -1.66
C ASP A 83 0.79 0.63 -1.93
N GLY A 84 1.26 0.48 -3.18
CA GLY A 84 2.69 0.38 -3.42
C GLY A 84 3.12 0.08 -4.86
N ILE A 85 4.33 -0.47 -4.99
CA ILE A 85 4.96 -0.86 -6.25
C ILE A 85 5.68 -2.18 -6.04
N TRP A 86 5.47 -3.16 -6.91
CA TRP A 86 6.31 -4.35 -7.00
C TRP A 86 7.50 -4.09 -7.92
N LEU A 87 8.70 -4.52 -7.50
CA LEU A 87 9.83 -4.76 -8.40
C LEU A 87 9.97 -6.26 -8.62
N MET A 88 10.13 -6.67 -9.88
CA MET A 88 10.00 -8.05 -10.32
C MET A 88 11.17 -8.42 -11.25
N ASN A 89 11.56 -9.70 -11.22
CA ASN A 89 12.58 -10.25 -12.10
C ASN A 89 12.04 -10.55 -13.52
N ALA A 90 12.87 -11.15 -14.38
CA ALA A 90 12.52 -11.47 -15.77
C ALA A 90 11.32 -12.42 -15.89
N GLU A 91 11.15 -13.31 -14.91
CA GLU A 91 10.08 -14.30 -14.86
C GLU A 91 8.76 -13.72 -14.32
N GLY A 92 8.77 -12.46 -13.87
CA GLY A 92 7.62 -11.83 -13.21
C GLY A 92 7.45 -12.29 -11.75
N THR A 93 8.51 -12.81 -11.12
CA THR A 93 8.50 -13.08 -9.68
C THR A 93 8.78 -11.80 -8.92
N GLY A 94 7.98 -11.50 -7.89
CA GLY A 94 8.17 -10.33 -7.03
C GLY A 94 9.44 -10.45 -6.19
N ILE A 95 10.37 -9.52 -6.37
CA ILE A 95 11.62 -9.43 -5.60
C ILE A 95 11.36 -8.66 -4.30
N THR A 96 10.76 -7.48 -4.41
CA THR A 96 10.38 -6.66 -3.25
C THR A 96 9.12 -5.85 -3.55
N HIS A 97 8.25 -5.72 -2.55
CA HIS A 97 7.15 -4.78 -2.56
C HIS A 97 7.55 -3.51 -1.81
N LEU A 98 7.30 -2.37 -2.44
CA LEU A 98 7.59 -1.06 -1.91
C LEU A 98 6.26 -0.40 -1.54
N ASN A 99 5.98 -0.30 -0.24
CA ASN A 99 4.76 0.28 0.31
C ASN A 99 4.80 1.80 0.19
N ARG A 100 3.74 2.40 -0.36
CA ARG A 100 3.57 3.85 -0.46
C ARG A 100 3.51 4.46 0.93
N GLN A 101 4.42 5.39 1.20
CA GLN A 101 4.40 6.18 2.45
C GLN A 101 3.66 7.50 2.22
N LYS A 102 3.95 8.14 1.09
CA LYS A 102 3.34 9.37 0.59
C LYS A 102 3.60 9.46 -0.91
N GLU A 103 3.06 10.48 -1.56
CA GLU A 103 3.32 10.72 -2.98
C GLU A 103 4.82 10.82 -3.26
N GLY A 104 5.31 10.04 -4.23
CA GLY A 104 6.72 10.00 -4.60
C GLY A 104 7.67 9.33 -3.60
N GLU A 105 7.19 8.67 -2.55
CA GLU A 105 8.05 7.96 -1.58
C GLU A 105 7.46 6.60 -1.18
N TYR A 106 8.24 5.54 -1.40
CA TYR A 106 7.85 4.15 -1.14
C TYR A 106 8.96 3.45 -0.34
N LYS A 107 8.59 2.50 0.51
CA LYS A 107 9.52 1.77 1.37
C LYS A 107 9.34 0.26 1.29
N GLY A 108 10.44 -0.47 1.22
CA GLY A 108 10.44 -1.93 1.30
C GLY A 108 11.62 -2.45 2.11
N ARG A 109 11.87 -3.75 1.98
CA ARG A 109 13.01 -4.40 2.64
C ARG A 109 13.73 -5.31 1.67
N THR A 110 15.04 -5.32 1.79
CA THR A 110 15.91 -6.31 1.15
C THR A 110 15.73 -7.70 1.77
N PRO A 111 16.27 -8.77 1.13
CA PRO A 111 16.30 -10.11 1.73
C PRO A 111 17.00 -10.18 3.09
N SER A 112 17.98 -9.29 3.35
CA SER A 112 18.67 -9.20 4.65
C SER A 112 17.87 -8.46 5.72
N GLY A 113 16.71 -7.87 5.35
CA GLY A 113 15.84 -7.11 6.22
C GLY A 113 16.16 -5.61 6.30
N ALA A 114 17.22 -5.14 5.63
CA ALA A 114 17.54 -3.71 5.56
C ALA A 114 16.45 -2.93 4.78
N GLU A 115 16.06 -1.76 5.29
CA GLU A 115 15.10 -0.87 4.63
C GLU A 115 15.69 -0.30 3.33
N VAL A 116 14.84 -0.17 2.32
CA VAL A 116 15.13 0.58 1.09
C VAL A 116 14.01 1.60 0.85
N VAL A 117 14.38 2.76 0.33
CA VAL A 117 13.45 3.85 0.03
C VAL A 117 13.52 4.18 -1.45
N LEU A 118 12.40 4.01 -2.18
CA LEU A 118 12.26 4.49 -3.55
C LEU A 118 11.67 5.90 -3.51
N GLN A 119 12.39 6.87 -4.06
CA GLN A 119 12.01 8.28 -4.04
C GLN A 119 11.98 8.86 -5.45
N ARG A 120 10.91 9.56 -5.80
CA ARG A 120 10.78 10.23 -7.10
C ARG A 120 11.77 11.38 -7.17
N THR A 121 12.51 11.48 -8.26
CA THR A 121 13.37 12.64 -8.52
C THR A 121 12.56 13.74 -9.22
N PRO A 122 12.84 15.02 -8.94
CA PRO A 122 12.20 16.15 -9.63
C PRO A 122 12.35 16.14 -11.14
#